data_AF-A0A9P8Y3Q0-F1
#
_entry.id   AF-A0A9P8Y3Q0-F1
#
_cell.length_a   1.000
_cell.length_b   1.000
_cell.length_c   1.000
_cell.angle_alpha   90.00
_cell.angle_beta   90.00
_cell.angle_gamma   90.00
#
_symmetry.space_group_name_H-M   'P 1'
#
loop_
_entity.id
_entity.type
_entity.pdbx_description
1 polymer ?
#
loop_
_entity_poly.entity_id
_entity_poly.type
_entity_poly.pdbx_seq_one_letter_code
_entity_poly.pdbx_strand_id
1 'polypeptide(L)'
;MAPAQIRRIWTSLHATASVSLLAAGVALAQSSNNTTDLPDNVYPSWNANPNATAILPIAGFRLDTPYPGTALEASTANPESSWRIQINITEQQYSSYFDAPSTAITTYLIPPAGSGAGSLFDPETGAWDVDEDVASTWRVTVVSLDSDKLPAGAGNNADGSCAGIISDDCMRDMRATIVNDLFVLTGEGYPRGLTSVSSCPFGTASSGVLSLNANFSRTASSLWEGKTKTDKYDSAYNYFGSRPRVEVYIWGHSNTTAVGQPLRDDHVIFVCTRADQAVGGSSLPSAARARFDVGARGTWWAIGAALMAVVLSS
;
A
#
# COMPACT_ATOMS: atom_id res chain seq x y z
N MET A 1 -26.13 41.16 -62.33
CA MET A 1 -26.95 40.05 -62.89
C MET A 1 -27.04 38.94 -61.86
N ALA A 2 -28.25 38.55 -61.48
CA ALA A 2 -28.59 37.21 -60.94
C ALA A 2 -29.12 36.35 -62.13
N PRO A 3 -29.47 35.05 -62.03
CA PRO A 3 -29.73 34.16 -60.88
C PRO A 3 -28.81 32.88 -60.92
N ALA A 4 -29.01 31.74 -60.24
CA ALA A 4 -30.11 31.09 -59.51
C ALA A 4 -29.55 30.22 -58.34
N GLN A 5 -30.13 30.16 -57.13
CA GLN A 5 -31.42 29.59 -56.68
C GLN A 5 -31.53 28.04 -56.74
N ILE A 6 -31.57 27.41 -55.56
CA ILE A 6 -32.44 26.29 -55.09
C ILE A 6 -32.03 26.04 -53.61
N ARG A 7 -32.85 26.39 -52.58
CA ARG A 7 -33.96 25.61 -51.96
C ARG A 7 -33.48 24.21 -51.51
N ARG A 8 -33.68 23.69 -50.31
CA ARG A 8 -34.65 23.89 -49.19
C ARG A 8 -33.94 23.34 -47.89
N ILE A 9 -34.49 23.28 -46.67
CA ILE A 9 -35.85 23.44 -46.15
C ILE A 9 -35.84 24.19 -44.78
N TRP A 10 -36.81 23.93 -43.89
CA TRP A 10 -36.95 24.38 -42.50
C TRP A 10 -37.42 23.21 -41.63
N THR A 11 -37.05 23.18 -40.34
CA THR A 11 -37.87 22.90 -39.12
C THR A 11 -36.93 22.59 -37.94
N SER A 12 -37.23 22.85 -36.66
CA SER A 12 -38.13 23.84 -36.02
C SER A 12 -37.81 23.84 -34.52
N LEU A 13 -37.46 24.99 -33.92
CA LEU A 13 -37.41 25.09 -32.45
C LEU A 13 -38.83 24.99 -31.89
N HIS A 14 -39.05 24.11 -30.92
CA HIS A 14 -40.11 24.22 -29.92
C HIS A 14 -39.53 23.89 -28.55
N ALA A 15 -39.93 24.67 -27.55
CA ALA A 15 -39.43 24.56 -26.18
C ALA A 15 -40.25 23.57 -25.35
N THR A 16 -39.69 23.14 -24.21
CA THR A 16 -40.47 22.91 -23.00
C THR A 16 -39.59 23.06 -21.76
N ALA A 17 -39.94 24.02 -20.91
CA ALA A 17 -39.49 24.02 -19.52
C ALA A 17 -40.48 23.19 -18.70
N SER A 18 -39.98 22.18 -17.98
CA SER A 18 -40.78 21.36 -17.06
C SER A 18 -40.05 21.26 -15.73
N VAL A 19 -40.45 22.09 -14.76
CA VAL A 19 -40.04 21.94 -13.37
C VAL A 19 -40.91 20.85 -12.75
N SER A 20 -40.30 19.72 -12.39
CA SER A 20 -40.97 18.66 -11.63
C SER A 20 -40.27 18.47 -10.29
N LEU A 21 -40.87 19.00 -9.22
CA LEU A 21 -40.57 18.50 -7.88
C LEU A 21 -41.09 17.06 -7.78
N LEU A 22 -40.20 16.14 -7.42
CA LEU A 22 -40.59 14.83 -6.91
C LEU A 22 -39.67 14.48 -5.75
N ALA A 23 -40.22 14.64 -4.53
CA ALA A 23 -39.59 14.13 -3.34
C ALA A 23 -39.68 12.60 -3.35
N ALA A 24 -38.54 11.93 -3.46
CA ALA A 24 -38.41 10.51 -3.15
C ALA A 24 -37.73 10.41 -1.77
N GLY A 25 -38.50 10.02 -0.76
CA GLY A 25 -37.94 9.81 0.58
C GLY A 25 -36.96 8.65 0.56
N VAL A 26 -35.74 8.87 1.06
CA VAL A 26 -34.81 7.77 1.35
C VAL A 26 -35.39 7.00 2.54
N ALA A 27 -36.11 5.92 2.24
CA ALA A 27 -36.38 4.89 3.23
C ALA A 27 -35.03 4.27 3.61
N LEU A 28 -34.50 4.68 4.76
CA LEU A 28 -33.40 3.97 5.41
C LEU A 28 -33.89 2.56 5.74
N ALA A 29 -33.63 1.62 4.85
CA ALA A 29 -33.61 0.22 5.19
C ALA A 29 -32.48 0.04 6.23
N GLN A 30 -32.84 0.18 7.51
CA GLN A 30 -32.01 -0.33 8.59
C GLN A 30 -31.90 -1.83 8.36
N SER A 31 -30.81 -2.24 7.71
CA SER A 31 -30.32 -3.60 7.82
C SER A 31 -30.03 -3.82 9.30
N SER A 32 -31.00 -4.42 10.00
CA SER A 32 -30.77 -5.06 11.28
C SER A 32 -29.94 -6.31 11.01
N ASN A 33 -28.67 -6.10 10.69
CA ASN A 33 -27.66 -7.11 10.90
C ASN A 33 -27.78 -7.52 12.36
N ASN A 34 -28.17 -8.78 12.58
CA ASN A 34 -28.01 -9.46 13.85
C ASN A 34 -26.50 -9.61 14.12
N THR A 35 -25.83 -8.50 14.42
CA THR A 35 -24.70 -8.55 15.35
C THR A 35 -25.27 -9.05 16.66
N THR A 36 -25.03 -10.33 16.95
CA THR A 36 -25.07 -10.81 18.32
C THR A 36 -24.26 -9.84 19.17
N ASP A 37 -24.88 -9.30 20.22
CA ASP A 37 -24.19 -8.49 21.23
C ASP A 37 -23.15 -9.37 21.91
N LEU A 38 -21.94 -9.36 21.35
CA LEU A 38 -20.75 -9.81 22.05
C LEU A 38 -20.51 -8.82 23.18
N PRO A 39 -20.26 -9.30 24.41
CA PRO A 39 -20.32 -8.48 25.61
C PRO A 39 -19.39 -7.27 25.51
N ASP A 40 -19.86 -6.15 26.06
CA ASP A 40 -19.14 -4.89 26.11
C ASP A 40 -17.67 -5.06 26.54
N ASN A 41 -16.77 -4.59 25.68
CA ASN A 41 -15.53 -3.94 26.07
C ASN A 41 -14.60 -4.69 27.03
N VAL A 42 -14.15 -5.89 26.62
CA VAL A 42 -12.76 -6.28 26.93
C VAL A 42 -11.84 -5.54 25.96
N TYR A 43 -11.58 -4.25 26.23
CA TYR A 43 -10.45 -3.57 25.62
C TYR A 43 -9.18 -4.26 26.11
N PRO A 44 -8.31 -4.77 25.23
CA PRO A 44 -7.03 -5.32 25.65
C PRO A 44 -6.24 -4.24 26.39
N SER A 45 -5.68 -4.62 27.54
CA SER A 45 -4.90 -3.73 28.40
C SER A 45 -3.83 -2.98 27.59
N TRP A 46 -3.69 -1.68 27.85
CA TRP A 46 -2.68 -0.82 27.22
C TRP A 46 -1.32 -1.51 27.18
N ASN A 47 -0.75 -1.66 25.97
CA ASN A 47 0.60 -2.14 25.81
C ASN A 47 1.57 -1.01 26.13
N ALA A 48 2.31 -1.15 27.24
CA ALA A 48 3.26 -0.16 27.72
C ALA A 48 4.47 0.06 26.80
N ASN A 49 4.79 -0.93 25.95
CA ASN A 49 5.91 -0.89 25.01
C ASN A 49 5.44 -1.42 23.64
N PRO A 50 4.78 -0.60 22.79
CA PRO A 50 4.15 -1.05 21.55
C PRO A 50 5.18 -1.25 20.41
N ASN A 51 6.08 -2.22 20.60
CA ASN A 51 7.14 -2.59 19.66
C ASN A 51 6.94 -4.02 19.13
N ALA A 52 6.75 -4.17 17.82
CA ALA A 52 6.65 -5.46 17.14
C ALA A 52 7.21 -5.38 15.71
N THR A 53 7.63 -6.52 15.16
CA THR A 53 8.18 -6.60 13.80
C THR A 53 7.71 -7.87 13.08
N ALA A 54 7.92 -7.94 11.77
CA ALA A 54 8.04 -9.18 11.02
C ALA A 54 8.97 -8.93 9.82
N ILE A 55 9.67 -9.97 9.38
CA ILE A 55 10.41 -9.97 8.11
C ILE A 55 10.03 -11.22 7.32
N LEU A 56 9.56 -11.02 6.09
CA LEU A 56 9.12 -12.10 5.19
C LEU A 56 9.90 -12.02 3.89
N PRO A 57 10.29 -13.17 3.28
CA PRO A 57 10.64 -13.17 1.87
C PRO A 57 9.39 -12.85 1.03
N ILE A 58 9.59 -12.21 -0.11
CA ILE A 58 8.55 -11.96 -1.10
C ILE A 58 9.06 -12.38 -2.49
N ALA A 59 8.13 -12.65 -3.39
CA ALA A 59 8.45 -12.65 -4.81
C ALA A 59 9.02 -11.27 -5.19
N GLY A 60 9.96 -11.24 -6.13
CA GLY A 60 10.62 -10.01 -6.50
C GLY A 60 11.37 -10.04 -7.82
N PHE A 61 12.08 -8.95 -8.08
CA PHE A 61 12.51 -8.55 -9.41
C PHE A 61 14.00 -8.77 -9.65
N ARG A 62 14.37 -9.11 -10.89
CA ARG A 62 15.75 -9.36 -11.30
C ARG A 62 16.28 -8.26 -12.23
N LEU A 63 16.87 -7.26 -11.59
CA LEU A 63 17.47 -6.08 -12.23
C LEU A 63 18.73 -6.40 -13.05
N ASP A 64 19.24 -7.62 -12.94
CA ASP A 64 20.32 -8.19 -13.77
C ASP A 64 19.82 -8.75 -15.11
N THR A 65 18.57 -8.48 -15.49
CA THR A 65 18.00 -8.87 -16.80
C THR A 65 17.29 -7.69 -17.47
N PRO A 66 17.33 -7.53 -18.81
CA PRO A 66 16.75 -6.36 -19.51
C PRO A 66 15.23 -6.21 -19.38
N TYR A 67 14.54 -7.23 -18.87
CA TYR A 67 13.10 -7.26 -18.63
C TYR A 67 12.85 -7.95 -17.28
N PRO A 68 13.00 -7.24 -16.15
CA PRO A 68 12.75 -7.75 -14.81
C PRO A 68 11.25 -8.06 -14.62
N GLY A 69 10.82 -9.25 -15.01
CA GLY A 69 9.62 -9.87 -14.45
C GLY A 69 9.87 -10.39 -13.02
N THR A 70 8.85 -11.00 -12.40
CA THR A 70 9.07 -11.80 -11.19
C THR A 70 9.93 -13.01 -11.54
N ALA A 71 11.21 -12.98 -11.17
CA ALA A 71 12.18 -14.02 -11.52
C ALA A 71 12.89 -14.63 -10.31
N LEU A 72 12.53 -14.19 -9.10
CA LEU A 72 12.86 -14.85 -7.85
C LEU A 72 11.55 -15.26 -7.17
N GLU A 73 11.33 -16.57 -7.06
CA GLU A 73 10.37 -17.12 -6.10
C GLU A 73 10.79 -16.73 -4.68
N ALA A 74 9.83 -16.57 -3.77
CA ALA A 74 10.09 -16.22 -2.38
C ALA A 74 10.84 -17.37 -1.66
N SER A 75 12.18 -17.31 -1.65
CA SER A 75 13.00 -18.35 -1.05
C SER A 75 13.08 -18.20 0.47
N THR A 76 12.32 -19.03 1.18
CA THR A 76 12.48 -19.22 2.63
C THR A 76 13.78 -19.97 2.99
N ALA A 77 14.37 -20.69 2.02
CA ALA A 77 15.58 -21.48 2.22
C ALA A 77 16.89 -20.68 2.11
N ASN A 78 16.89 -19.58 1.36
CA ASN A 78 18.03 -18.65 1.26
C ASN A 78 17.53 -17.19 1.26
N PRO A 79 17.22 -16.63 2.45
CA PRO A 79 16.59 -15.31 2.57
C PRO A 79 17.48 -14.13 2.15
N GLU A 80 18.80 -14.32 2.04
CA GLU A 80 19.75 -13.30 1.55
C GLU A 80 19.68 -13.15 0.02
N SER A 81 19.29 -14.22 -0.68
CA SER A 81 19.08 -14.23 -2.14
C SER A 81 17.68 -13.82 -2.59
N SER A 82 16.78 -13.50 -1.65
CA SER A 82 15.39 -13.11 -1.93
C SER A 82 15.11 -11.66 -1.55
N TRP A 83 14.19 -11.03 -2.28
CA TRP A 83 13.57 -9.80 -1.84
C TRP A 83 12.84 -10.05 -0.52
N ARG A 84 12.95 -9.12 0.42
CA ARG A 84 12.30 -9.20 1.72
C ARG A 84 11.51 -7.95 2.00
N ILE A 85 10.40 -8.12 2.72
CA ILE A 85 9.64 -7.02 3.30
C ILE A 85 9.80 -7.09 4.82
N GLN A 86 10.18 -5.98 5.43
CA GLN A 86 10.18 -5.83 6.88
C GLN A 86 9.08 -4.85 7.28
N ILE A 87 8.24 -5.23 8.24
CA ILE A 87 7.30 -4.32 8.91
C ILE A 87 7.77 -4.11 10.35
N ASN A 88 7.81 -2.86 10.79
CA ASN A 88 8.08 -2.48 12.17
C ASN A 88 6.91 -1.63 12.68
N ILE A 89 6.46 -1.94 13.89
CA ILE A 89 5.53 -1.13 14.67
C ILE A 89 6.29 -0.66 15.89
N THR A 90 6.31 0.65 16.15
CA THR A 90 7.10 1.27 17.23
C THR A 90 6.34 2.40 17.90
N GLU A 91 6.67 2.70 19.17
CA GLU A 91 6.35 4.02 19.74
C GLU A 91 7.38 5.05 19.26
N GLN A 92 6.91 6.16 18.69
CA GLN A 92 7.72 7.34 18.41
C GLN A 92 7.37 8.44 19.40
N GLN A 93 8.40 9.01 20.04
CA GLN A 93 8.23 10.15 20.96
C GLN A 93 7.86 11.44 20.22
N TYR A 94 8.26 11.56 18.96
CA TYR A 94 8.03 12.71 18.10
C TYR A 94 7.34 12.23 16.83
N SER A 95 6.18 12.80 16.52
CA SER A 95 5.45 12.56 15.29
C SER A 95 5.60 13.75 14.34
N SER A 96 5.53 13.50 13.03
CA SER A 96 5.43 14.59 12.05
C SER A 96 4.01 15.19 11.96
N TYR A 97 3.01 14.55 12.58
CA TYR A 97 1.59 14.95 12.52
C TYR A 97 0.93 15.20 13.89
N PHE A 98 1.53 14.76 14.99
CA PHE A 98 0.92 14.85 16.32
C PHE A 98 1.86 15.46 17.38
N ASP A 99 1.34 16.40 18.16
CA ASP A 99 2.00 16.95 19.36
C ASP A 99 1.93 15.98 20.56
N ALA A 100 2.12 14.67 20.33
CA ALA A 100 2.05 13.60 21.32
C ALA A 100 2.73 12.33 20.77
N PRO A 101 3.17 11.40 21.65
CA PRO A 101 3.67 10.09 21.23
C PRO A 101 2.72 9.36 20.28
N SER A 102 3.28 8.90 19.16
CA SER A 102 2.59 8.19 18.09
C SER A 102 3.04 6.74 18.00
N THR A 103 2.15 5.87 17.51
CA THR A 103 2.54 4.55 17.04
C THR A 103 2.83 4.70 15.57
N ALA A 104 4.07 4.45 15.18
CA ALA A 104 4.49 4.42 13.79
C ALA A 104 4.50 2.99 13.29
N ILE A 105 3.90 2.77 12.12
CA ILE A 105 3.97 1.53 11.36
C ILE A 105 4.74 1.82 10.08
N THR A 106 5.96 1.31 10.01
CA THR A 106 6.86 1.47 8.86
C THR A 106 7.07 0.13 8.17
N THR A 107 7.01 0.10 6.85
CA THR A 107 7.48 -1.03 6.03
C THR A 107 8.75 -0.66 5.30
N TYR A 108 9.60 -1.64 5.02
CA TYR A 108 10.87 -1.48 4.30
C TYR A 108 11.00 -2.60 3.27
N LEU A 109 11.23 -2.22 2.01
CA LEU A 109 11.57 -3.17 0.95
C LEU A 109 13.08 -3.37 0.92
N ILE A 110 13.51 -4.60 1.18
CA ILE A 110 14.91 -5.00 1.33
C ILE A 110 15.32 -5.83 0.11
N PRO A 111 16.32 -5.38 -0.68
CA PRO A 111 16.80 -6.13 -1.83
C PRO A 111 17.62 -7.38 -1.42
N PRO A 112 17.75 -8.38 -2.31
CA PRO A 112 18.79 -9.40 -2.22
C PRO A 112 20.18 -8.77 -2.08
N ALA A 113 20.98 -9.27 -1.16
CA ALA A 113 22.26 -8.69 -0.79
C ALA A 113 23.25 -9.75 -0.33
N GLY A 114 24.50 -9.67 -0.79
CA GLY A 114 25.59 -10.58 -0.42
C GLY A 114 26.63 -10.74 -1.53
N SER A 115 27.57 -11.67 -1.36
CA SER A 115 28.69 -11.89 -2.29
C SER A 115 28.44 -13.04 -3.30
N GLY A 116 27.21 -13.20 -3.77
CA GLY A 116 26.78 -14.37 -4.55
C GLY A 116 25.81 -14.05 -5.68
N ALA A 117 25.65 -14.99 -6.60
CA ALA A 117 24.74 -14.85 -7.75
C ALA A 117 23.30 -14.59 -7.28
N GLY A 118 22.70 -13.51 -7.79
CA GLY A 118 21.38 -13.03 -7.37
C GLY A 118 21.39 -11.97 -6.25
N SER A 119 22.56 -11.58 -5.74
CA SER A 119 22.71 -10.28 -5.07
C SER A 119 22.35 -9.15 -6.04
N LEU A 120 21.67 -8.11 -5.55
CA LEU A 120 21.33 -6.92 -6.33
C LEU A 120 21.81 -5.63 -5.65
N PHE A 121 22.28 -5.71 -4.40
CA PHE A 121 22.60 -4.55 -3.59
C PHE A 121 23.73 -4.84 -2.60
N ASP A 122 24.73 -3.98 -2.56
CA ASP A 122 25.77 -4.00 -1.55
C ASP A 122 25.34 -3.17 -0.32
N PRO A 123 25.13 -3.80 0.85
CA PRO A 123 24.70 -3.08 2.06
C PRO A 123 25.81 -2.25 2.72
N GLU A 124 27.08 -2.48 2.37
CA GLU A 124 28.24 -1.73 2.91
C GLU A 124 28.40 -0.40 2.18
N THR A 125 28.40 -0.40 0.83
CA THR A 125 28.50 0.83 0.04
C THR A 125 27.14 1.50 -0.24
N GLY A 126 26.05 0.74 -0.19
CA GLY A 126 24.73 1.17 -0.66
C GLY A 126 24.58 1.16 -2.19
N ALA A 127 25.53 0.59 -2.94
CA ALA A 127 25.41 0.51 -4.39
C ALA A 127 24.44 -0.61 -4.84
N TRP A 128 23.80 -0.41 -5.99
CA TRP A 128 23.19 -1.53 -6.72
C TRP A 128 24.31 -2.33 -7.40
N ASP A 129 24.29 -3.65 -7.23
CA ASP A 129 25.30 -4.58 -7.77
C ASP A 129 24.79 -5.21 -9.08
N VAL A 130 24.51 -4.36 -10.07
CA VAL A 130 24.05 -4.76 -11.42
C VAL A 130 24.66 -3.85 -12.49
N ASP A 131 24.76 -4.35 -13.73
CA ASP A 131 25.39 -3.66 -14.86
C ASP A 131 24.64 -2.40 -15.36
N GLU A 132 23.38 -2.22 -14.98
CA GLU A 132 22.52 -1.11 -15.41
C GLU A 132 22.41 0.00 -14.33
N ASP A 133 22.34 1.28 -14.76
CA ASP A 133 21.96 2.38 -13.87
C ASP A 133 20.45 2.29 -13.54
N VAL A 134 20.16 1.45 -12.55
CA VAL A 134 18.82 1.19 -11.99
C VAL A 134 18.08 2.47 -11.62
N ALA A 135 18.78 3.50 -11.13
CA ALA A 135 18.17 4.76 -10.72
C ALA A 135 17.68 5.59 -11.92
N SER A 136 18.30 5.42 -13.08
CA SER A 136 17.88 6.05 -14.35
C SER A 136 16.87 5.19 -15.12
N THR A 137 17.03 3.87 -15.18
CA THR A 137 16.15 3.01 -15.98
C THR A 137 14.85 2.65 -15.27
N TRP A 138 14.90 2.36 -13.98
CA TRP A 138 13.79 1.75 -13.25
C TRP A 138 13.15 2.70 -12.25
N ARG A 139 11.92 2.37 -11.86
CA ARG A 139 11.22 2.98 -10.73
C ARG A 139 10.38 1.93 -10.02
N VAL A 140 10.21 2.12 -8.72
CA VAL A 140 9.32 1.32 -7.89
C VAL A 140 8.23 2.21 -7.35
N THR A 141 7.01 2.03 -7.85
CA THR A 141 5.84 2.62 -7.21
C THR A 141 5.33 1.64 -6.16
N VAL A 142 5.12 2.12 -4.93
CA VAL A 142 4.41 1.39 -3.89
C VAL A 142 3.04 2.02 -3.67
N VAL A 143 2.02 1.19 -3.53
CA VAL A 143 0.66 1.59 -3.16
C VAL A 143 0.28 0.87 -1.87
N SER A 144 0.12 1.60 -0.77
CA SER A 144 -0.45 1.04 0.47
C SER A 144 -1.96 1.23 0.45
N LEU A 145 -2.70 0.12 0.55
CA LEU A 145 -4.15 0.11 0.67
C LEU A 145 -4.56 0.17 2.15
N ASP A 146 -5.74 0.69 2.43
CA ASP A 146 -6.27 0.74 3.79
C ASP A 146 -6.56 -0.67 4.33
N SER A 147 -6.07 -0.97 5.54
CA SER A 147 -6.28 -2.28 6.17
C SER A 147 -7.53 -2.33 7.06
N ASP A 148 -8.27 -1.22 7.21
CA ASP A 148 -9.41 -1.09 8.12
C ASP A 148 -10.56 -2.11 7.85
N LYS A 149 -10.74 -2.53 6.59
CA LYS A 149 -11.72 -3.56 6.18
C LYS A 149 -11.21 -5.01 6.28
N LEU A 150 -9.92 -5.22 6.53
CA LEU A 150 -9.32 -6.55 6.52
C LEU A 150 -9.55 -7.29 7.85
N PRO A 151 -9.65 -8.64 7.82
CA PRO A 151 -9.85 -9.43 9.02
C PRO A 151 -8.66 -9.32 9.97
N ALA A 152 -8.92 -8.86 11.20
CA ALA A 152 -7.94 -8.91 12.28
C ALA A 152 -7.60 -10.36 12.63
N GLY A 153 -6.33 -10.62 12.96
CA GLY A 153 -5.83 -11.94 13.30
C GLY A 153 -5.37 -12.80 12.12
N ALA A 154 -5.65 -12.41 10.86
CA ALA A 154 -5.09 -13.08 9.68
C ALA A 154 -3.55 -13.05 9.73
N GLY A 155 -2.93 -14.22 9.60
CA GLY A 155 -1.48 -14.41 9.70
C GLY A 155 -0.74 -14.02 8.43
N ASN A 156 0.58 -14.03 8.52
CA ASN A 156 1.46 -13.87 7.35
C ASN A 156 1.47 -15.17 6.53
N ASN A 157 1.39 -15.06 5.21
CA ASN A 157 1.79 -16.15 4.33
C ASN A 157 3.33 -16.24 4.30
N ALA A 158 3.87 -17.45 4.13
CA ALA A 158 5.32 -17.70 4.23
C ALA A 158 6.15 -17.01 3.13
N ASP A 159 5.50 -16.66 2.02
CA ASP A 159 6.02 -15.93 0.85
C ASP A 159 5.59 -14.46 0.81
N GLY A 160 4.99 -13.96 1.90
CA GLY A 160 4.43 -12.61 2.00
C GLY A 160 3.28 -12.32 1.02
N SER A 161 2.73 -13.33 0.34
CA SER A 161 1.63 -13.14 -0.62
C SER A 161 0.30 -12.77 0.06
N CYS A 162 -0.63 -12.22 -0.72
CA CYS A 162 -1.98 -11.88 -0.24
C CYS A 162 -3.04 -12.98 -0.39
N ALA A 163 -2.65 -14.21 -0.75
CA ALA A 163 -3.57 -15.33 -0.92
C ALA A 163 -4.40 -15.58 0.36
N GLY A 164 -5.72 -15.66 0.23
CA GLY A 164 -6.65 -15.85 1.36
C GLY A 164 -6.88 -14.62 2.25
N ILE A 165 -6.12 -13.53 2.07
CA ILE A 165 -6.35 -12.22 2.70
C ILE A 165 -7.15 -11.30 1.76
N ILE A 166 -6.84 -11.36 0.47
CA ILE A 166 -7.54 -10.68 -0.62
C ILE A 166 -8.05 -11.74 -1.59
N SER A 167 -9.19 -11.50 -2.24
CA SER A 167 -9.68 -12.39 -3.30
C SER A 167 -8.82 -12.30 -4.57
N ASP A 168 -8.66 -13.42 -5.26
CA ASP A 168 -7.94 -13.48 -6.54
C ASP A 168 -8.58 -12.58 -7.60
N ASP A 169 -9.91 -12.45 -7.59
CA ASP A 169 -10.64 -11.50 -8.44
C ASP A 169 -10.22 -10.05 -8.17
N CYS A 170 -10.14 -9.62 -6.90
CA CYS A 170 -9.68 -8.27 -6.56
C CYS A 170 -8.23 -8.06 -6.99
N MET A 171 -7.32 -9.00 -6.71
CA MET A 171 -5.91 -8.89 -7.13
C MET A 171 -5.76 -8.85 -8.66
N ARG A 172 -6.54 -9.66 -9.40
CA ARG A 172 -6.58 -9.65 -10.87
C ARG A 172 -7.10 -8.32 -11.41
N ASP A 173 -8.23 -7.84 -10.90
CA ASP A 173 -8.89 -6.63 -11.43
C ASP A 173 -8.08 -5.36 -11.08
N MET A 174 -7.44 -5.33 -9.89
CA MET A 174 -6.44 -4.31 -9.56
C MET A 174 -5.23 -4.38 -10.48
N ARG A 175 -4.66 -5.57 -10.72
CA ARG A 175 -3.52 -5.74 -11.64
C ARG A 175 -3.88 -5.25 -13.04
N ALA A 176 -5.04 -5.65 -13.57
CA ALA A 176 -5.55 -5.20 -14.86
C ALA A 176 -5.72 -3.67 -14.92
N THR A 177 -6.11 -3.03 -13.82
CA THR A 177 -6.18 -1.56 -13.71
C THR A 177 -4.78 -0.94 -13.76
N ILE A 178 -3.81 -1.50 -13.02
CA ILE A 178 -2.43 -1.00 -12.93
C ILE A 178 -1.71 -1.10 -14.28
N VAL A 179 -1.74 -2.27 -14.93
CA VAL A 179 -0.98 -2.53 -16.16
C VAL A 179 -1.49 -1.78 -17.39
N ASN A 180 -2.70 -1.20 -17.30
CA ASN A 180 -3.30 -0.37 -18.35
C ASN A 180 -3.37 1.13 -17.98
N ASP A 181 -2.88 1.56 -16.80
CA ASP A 181 -2.90 2.98 -16.43
C ASP A 181 -1.79 3.75 -17.13
N LEU A 182 -2.15 4.80 -17.87
CA LEU A 182 -1.22 5.62 -18.63
C LEU A 182 -0.07 6.21 -17.79
N PHE A 183 -0.29 6.55 -16.51
CA PHE A 183 0.75 7.08 -15.60
C PHE A 183 1.74 5.99 -15.16
N VAL A 184 1.31 4.72 -15.17
CA VAL A 184 2.18 3.56 -14.99
C VAL A 184 3.00 3.33 -16.26
N LEU A 185 2.38 3.42 -17.44
CA LEU A 185 3.02 3.17 -18.74
C LEU A 185 4.03 4.24 -19.18
N THR A 186 3.76 5.52 -18.89
CA THR A 186 4.61 6.66 -19.27
C THR A 186 5.78 6.90 -18.33
N GLY A 187 5.88 6.15 -17.23
CA GLY A 187 6.87 6.42 -16.19
C GLY A 187 6.53 7.61 -15.26
N GLU A 188 5.43 8.33 -15.51
CA GLU A 188 5.14 9.64 -14.91
C GLU A 188 4.60 9.60 -13.47
N GLY A 189 3.90 8.53 -13.06
CA GLY A 189 3.29 8.49 -11.73
C GLY A 189 2.72 7.15 -11.30
N TYR A 190 1.91 7.19 -10.25
CA TYR A 190 1.24 6.03 -9.68
C TYR A 190 -0.10 5.75 -10.38
N PRO A 191 -0.60 4.50 -10.33
CA PRO A 191 -1.91 4.13 -10.91
C PRO A 191 -3.05 4.90 -10.24
N ARG A 192 -4.02 5.32 -11.06
CA ARG A 192 -5.22 6.05 -10.62
C ARG A 192 -6.42 5.12 -10.61
N GLY A 193 -7.39 5.39 -9.73
CA GLY A 193 -8.65 4.65 -9.68
C GLY A 193 -8.61 3.28 -8.98
N LEU A 194 -7.51 2.88 -8.31
CA LEU A 194 -7.44 1.59 -7.59
C LEU A 194 -8.51 1.43 -6.50
N THR A 195 -8.99 2.53 -5.91
CA THR A 195 -10.10 2.55 -4.93
C THR A 195 -11.49 2.45 -5.57
N SER A 196 -11.58 2.33 -6.91
CA SER A 196 -12.83 2.15 -7.65
C SER A 196 -13.03 0.73 -8.20
N VAL A 197 -12.10 -0.18 -7.92
CA VAL A 197 -12.17 -1.59 -8.31
C VAL A 197 -13.24 -2.29 -7.46
N SER A 198 -14.41 -2.57 -8.06
CA SER A 198 -15.62 -3.02 -7.36
C SER A 198 -15.51 -4.40 -6.69
N SER A 199 -14.55 -5.22 -7.09
CA SER A 199 -14.26 -6.52 -6.47
C SER A 199 -13.43 -6.40 -5.18
N CYS A 200 -12.95 -5.20 -4.82
CA CYS A 200 -12.07 -4.95 -3.69
C CYS A 200 -12.76 -4.22 -2.52
N PRO A 201 -12.39 -4.51 -1.26
CA PRO A 201 -12.96 -3.87 -0.08
C PRO A 201 -12.33 -2.50 0.26
N PHE A 202 -11.34 -2.03 -0.51
CA PHE A 202 -10.48 -0.89 -0.13
C PHE A 202 -11.14 0.47 -0.41
N GLY A 203 -11.40 1.23 0.66
CA GLY A 203 -11.98 2.58 0.57
C GLY A 203 -10.96 3.67 0.23
N THR A 204 -9.69 3.50 0.61
CA THR A 204 -8.61 4.45 0.33
C THR A 204 -7.31 3.74 -0.05
N ALA A 205 -6.45 4.47 -0.76
CA ALA A 205 -5.10 4.04 -1.12
C ALA A 205 -4.16 5.25 -1.06
N SER A 206 -2.93 5.03 -0.62
CA SER A 206 -1.82 5.99 -0.66
C SER A 206 -0.72 5.45 -1.58
N SER A 207 0.02 6.33 -2.25
CA SER A 207 0.98 5.92 -3.27
C SER A 207 2.19 6.85 -3.35
N GLY A 208 3.32 6.31 -3.77
CA GLY A 208 4.62 6.98 -3.78
C GLY A 208 5.66 6.16 -4.54
N VAL A 209 6.81 6.77 -4.84
CA VAL A 209 7.87 6.18 -5.66
C VAL A 209 9.13 6.06 -4.83
N LEU A 210 9.66 4.85 -4.66
CA LEU A 210 10.88 4.62 -3.88
C LEU A 210 12.11 5.12 -4.63
N SER A 211 12.97 5.88 -3.94
CA SER A 211 14.24 6.32 -4.49
C SER A 211 15.23 5.15 -4.56
N LEU A 212 15.59 4.73 -5.77
CA LEU A 212 16.55 3.65 -6.04
C LEU A 212 18.01 4.11 -5.85
N ASN A 213 18.34 4.64 -4.67
CA ASN A 213 19.66 5.17 -4.32
C ASN A 213 20.27 4.45 -3.10
N ALA A 214 21.41 4.93 -2.60
CA ALA A 214 22.14 4.31 -1.49
C ALA A 214 21.38 4.20 -0.16
N ASN A 215 20.25 4.89 -0.02
CA ASN A 215 19.35 4.78 1.14
C ASN A 215 18.12 3.90 0.87
N PHE A 216 18.03 3.20 -0.26
CA PHE A 216 16.84 2.43 -0.66
C PHE A 216 16.38 1.45 0.43
N SER A 217 17.27 0.56 0.90
CA SER A 217 17.00 -0.40 1.98
C SER A 217 16.75 0.22 3.36
N ARG A 218 17.03 1.53 3.51
CA ARG A 218 16.84 2.31 4.75
C ARG A 218 15.65 3.27 4.66
N THR A 219 15.03 3.40 3.49
CA THR A 219 13.87 4.25 3.25
C THR A 219 12.62 3.43 3.47
N ALA A 220 11.74 3.87 4.37
CA ALA A 220 10.49 3.18 4.62
C ALA A 220 9.61 3.27 3.35
N SER A 221 9.20 2.14 2.79
CA SER A 221 8.34 2.11 1.60
C SER A 221 6.95 2.65 1.90
N SER A 222 6.43 2.41 3.10
CA SER A 222 5.39 3.24 3.67
C SER A 222 5.59 3.54 5.16
N LEU A 223 5.01 4.65 5.59
CA LEU A 223 4.81 5.04 6.97
C LEU A 223 3.32 5.29 7.19
N TRP A 224 2.87 4.92 8.38
CA TRP A 224 1.69 5.51 8.98
C TRP A 224 1.95 5.82 10.43
N GLU A 225 1.40 6.94 10.87
CA GLU A 225 1.43 7.37 12.24
C GLU A 225 0.00 7.48 12.76
N GLY A 226 -0.26 7.01 13.96
CA GLY A 226 -1.50 7.29 14.70
C GLY A 226 -1.19 7.57 16.17
N LYS A 227 -2.01 8.37 16.85
CA LYS A 227 -1.80 8.66 18.29
C LYS A 227 -1.78 7.36 19.10
N THR A 228 -0.75 7.15 19.92
CA THR A 228 -0.66 5.97 20.79
C THR A 228 -1.71 6.02 21.90
N LYS A 229 -2.07 7.24 22.34
CA LYS A 229 -2.94 7.51 23.48
C LYS A 229 -4.15 8.32 23.02
N THR A 230 -5.33 7.72 23.11
CA THR A 230 -6.61 8.42 23.21
C THR A 230 -7.33 7.89 24.44
N ASP A 231 -7.99 8.74 25.21
CA ASP A 231 -8.29 8.46 26.63
C ASP A 231 -9.28 7.32 26.91
N LYS A 232 -9.84 6.65 25.87
CA LYS A 232 -10.87 5.61 26.02
C LYS A 232 -10.84 4.46 25.00
N TYR A 233 -10.03 4.50 23.96
CA TYR A 233 -10.09 3.54 22.86
C TYR A 233 -8.72 2.93 22.53
N ASP A 234 -8.76 1.71 21.99
CA ASP A 234 -7.58 0.89 21.69
C ASP A 234 -6.46 1.68 21.01
N SER A 235 -5.23 1.46 21.47
CA SER A 235 -4.04 2.01 20.82
C SER A 235 -3.98 1.61 19.35
N ALA A 236 -3.49 2.54 18.52
CA ALA A 236 -3.15 2.34 17.11
C ALA A 236 -2.43 0.99 16.84
N TYR A 237 -1.53 0.63 17.76
CA TYR A 237 -0.82 -0.64 17.82
C TYR A 237 -1.73 -1.87 17.69
N ASN A 238 -2.76 -1.99 18.56
CA ASN A 238 -3.66 -3.15 18.53
C ASN A 238 -4.53 -3.15 17.27
N TYR A 239 -5.10 -2.01 16.89
CA TYR A 239 -6.03 -1.96 15.76
C TYR A 239 -5.35 -2.27 14.43
N PHE A 240 -4.31 -1.51 14.07
CA PHE A 240 -3.65 -1.68 12.77
C PHE A 240 -2.62 -2.81 12.79
N GLY A 241 -1.92 -3.03 13.90
CA GLY A 241 -0.91 -4.08 14.00
C GLY A 241 -1.46 -5.51 14.03
N SER A 242 -2.73 -5.71 14.37
CA SER A 242 -3.36 -7.04 14.34
C SER A 242 -3.94 -7.43 12.99
N ARG A 243 -3.90 -6.52 12.00
CA ARG A 243 -4.41 -6.71 10.64
C ARG A 243 -3.25 -6.80 9.66
N PRO A 244 -3.35 -7.62 8.60
CA PRO A 244 -2.39 -7.55 7.51
C PRO A 244 -2.48 -6.18 6.83
N ARG A 245 -1.34 -5.61 6.51
CA ARG A 245 -1.18 -4.46 5.62
C ARG A 245 -1.01 -4.96 4.20
N VAL A 246 -1.68 -4.30 3.26
CA VAL A 246 -1.58 -4.63 1.83
C VAL A 246 -0.78 -3.55 1.14
N GLU A 247 0.34 -3.95 0.55
CA GLU A 247 1.18 -3.10 -0.28
C GLU A 247 1.29 -3.71 -1.67
N VAL A 248 1.04 -2.89 -2.69
CA VAL A 248 1.23 -3.27 -4.10
C VAL A 248 2.52 -2.63 -4.59
N TYR A 249 3.50 -3.46 -4.94
CA TYR A 249 4.78 -3.04 -5.51
C TYR A 249 4.73 -3.18 -7.02
N ILE A 250 5.00 -2.08 -7.71
CA ILE A 250 4.89 -1.94 -9.17
C ILE A 250 6.27 -1.53 -9.70
N TRP A 251 6.91 -2.43 -10.43
CA TRP A 251 8.25 -2.24 -10.98
C TRP A 251 8.16 -1.91 -12.46
N GLY A 252 8.47 -0.68 -12.84
CA GLY A 252 8.33 -0.20 -14.21
C GLY A 252 9.48 0.69 -14.64
N HIS A 253 9.50 1.03 -15.93
CA HIS A 253 10.46 1.98 -16.47
C HIS A 253 10.25 3.38 -15.86
N SER A 254 11.35 4.13 -15.71
CA SER A 254 11.32 5.55 -15.36
C SER A 254 10.69 6.36 -16.49
N ASN A 255 10.29 7.60 -16.23
CA ASN A 255 9.80 8.50 -17.27
C ASN A 255 10.84 8.84 -18.36
N THR A 256 12.12 8.58 -18.12
CA THR A 256 13.20 8.82 -19.11
C THR A 256 13.45 7.62 -20.03
N THR A 257 13.07 6.42 -19.60
CA THR A 257 13.27 5.15 -20.33
C THR A 257 11.96 4.46 -20.73
N ALA A 258 10.80 5.01 -20.33
CA ALA A 258 9.48 4.48 -20.63
C ALA A 258 9.23 4.37 -22.15
N VAL A 259 9.36 3.14 -22.65
CA VAL A 259 8.79 2.74 -23.94
C VAL A 259 7.32 2.40 -23.69
N GLY A 260 6.38 3.02 -24.41
CA GLY A 260 4.94 2.93 -24.18
C GLY A 260 4.27 1.57 -24.47
N GLN A 261 4.96 0.47 -24.16
CA GLN A 261 4.42 -0.88 -24.09
C GLN A 261 3.64 -1.06 -22.78
N PRO A 262 2.60 -1.90 -22.74
CA PRO A 262 1.94 -2.28 -21.50
C PRO A 262 2.92 -2.86 -20.48
N LEU A 263 2.73 -2.51 -19.21
CA LEU A 263 3.41 -3.20 -18.12
C LEU A 263 2.93 -4.66 -18.09
N ARG A 264 3.83 -5.61 -17.80
CA ARG A 264 3.41 -7.02 -17.70
C ARG A 264 2.79 -7.32 -16.33
N ASP A 265 1.94 -8.34 -16.28
CA ASP A 265 1.25 -8.76 -15.05
C ASP A 265 2.21 -9.16 -13.91
N ASP A 266 3.37 -9.71 -14.25
CA ASP A 266 4.44 -10.10 -13.33
C ASP A 266 5.25 -8.91 -12.79
N HIS A 267 4.97 -7.68 -13.23
CA HIS A 267 5.56 -6.46 -12.66
C HIS A 267 4.74 -5.89 -11.48
N VAL A 268 3.64 -6.55 -11.11
CA VAL A 268 2.71 -6.10 -10.05
C VAL A 268 2.60 -7.18 -8.97
N ILE A 269 3.27 -6.94 -7.84
CA ILE A 269 3.31 -7.86 -6.69
C ILE A 269 2.42 -7.33 -5.56
N PHE A 270 1.57 -8.19 -5.01
CA PHE A 270 0.74 -7.91 -3.85
C PHE A 270 1.38 -8.54 -2.63
N VAL A 271 1.80 -7.70 -1.68
CA VAL A 271 2.48 -8.08 -0.46
C VAL A 271 1.55 -7.85 0.73
N CYS A 272 1.34 -8.89 1.53
CA CYS A 272 0.54 -8.85 2.75
C CYS A 272 1.41 -9.12 3.97
N THR A 273 1.53 -8.12 4.85
CA THR A 273 2.41 -8.18 6.03
C THR A 273 1.71 -7.75 7.32
N ARG A 274 2.00 -8.46 8.41
CA ARG A 274 1.61 -8.12 9.77
C ARG A 274 2.81 -8.33 10.67
N ALA A 275 2.97 -7.51 11.70
CA ALA A 275 3.93 -7.83 12.76
C ALA A 275 3.50 -9.11 13.50
N ASP A 276 4.42 -10.05 13.66
CA ASP A 276 4.20 -11.35 14.31
C ASP A 276 5.31 -11.73 15.32
N GLN A 277 6.33 -10.88 15.46
CA GLN A 277 7.39 -10.98 16.45
C GLN A 277 7.33 -9.79 17.42
N ALA A 278 7.28 -10.07 18.72
CA ALA A 278 7.33 -9.05 19.77
C ALA A 278 8.79 -8.65 20.07
N VAL A 279 9.03 -7.37 20.36
CA VAL A 279 10.37 -6.82 20.61
C VAL A 279 10.47 -6.28 22.04
N GLY A 280 11.55 -6.60 22.75
CA GLY A 280 11.81 -6.06 24.09
C GLY A 280 10.83 -6.52 25.18
N GLY A 281 10.23 -7.70 25.03
CA GLY A 281 9.25 -8.23 26.00
C GLY A 281 7.84 -7.63 25.90
N SER A 282 7.53 -6.94 24.80
CA SER A 282 6.17 -6.49 24.48
C SER A 282 5.20 -7.66 24.27
N SER A 283 3.90 -7.37 24.28
CA SER A 283 2.88 -8.27 23.74
C SER A 283 2.62 -7.97 22.27
N LEU A 284 2.34 -8.99 21.45
CA LEU A 284 1.92 -8.78 20.05
C LEU A 284 0.60 -7.98 19.96
N PRO A 285 0.36 -7.27 18.84
CA PRO A 285 -0.92 -6.62 18.58
C PRO A 285 -2.09 -7.60 18.73
N SER A 286 -2.96 -7.32 19.69
CA SER A 286 -4.17 -8.10 19.90
C SER A 286 -5.26 -7.70 18.91
N ALA A 287 -6.10 -8.64 18.49
CA ALA A 287 -7.15 -8.47 17.47
C ALA A 287 -8.34 -7.62 17.95
N ALA A 288 -8.03 -6.40 18.40
CA ALA A 288 -8.96 -5.51 19.05
C ALA A 288 -10.02 -4.97 18.07
N ARG A 289 -11.25 -4.92 18.56
CA ARG A 289 -12.44 -4.58 17.77
C ARG A 289 -12.84 -3.11 17.82
N ALA A 290 -12.24 -2.30 18.71
CA ALA A 290 -12.65 -0.92 18.87
C ALA A 290 -12.55 -0.17 17.54
N ARG A 291 -13.58 0.62 17.23
CA ARG A 291 -13.50 1.59 16.16
C ARG A 291 -12.49 2.66 16.59
N PHE A 292 -11.47 2.88 15.77
CA PHE A 292 -10.69 4.11 15.86
C PHE A 292 -11.66 5.28 15.65
N ASP A 293 -11.77 6.16 16.64
CA ASP A 293 -12.70 7.29 16.53
C ASP A 293 -12.22 8.22 15.41
N VAL A 294 -13.13 8.73 14.59
CA VAL A 294 -12.82 9.30 13.25
C VAL A 294 -11.97 10.59 13.32
N GLY A 295 -11.77 11.13 14.53
CA GLY A 295 -10.84 12.23 14.83
C GLY A 295 -9.37 11.81 15.01
N ALA A 296 -9.07 10.53 15.24
CA ALA A 296 -7.70 10.00 15.35
C ALA A 296 -7.11 9.75 13.96
N ARG A 297 -6.90 10.85 13.22
CA ARG A 297 -6.43 10.90 11.82
C ARG A 297 -5.04 10.29 11.64
N GLY A 298 -4.96 8.97 11.49
CA GLY A 298 -3.75 8.35 10.97
C GLY A 298 -3.61 8.62 9.47
N THR A 299 -2.43 9.01 9.00
CA THR A 299 -2.21 9.29 7.58
C THR A 299 -1.24 8.27 6.99
N TRP A 300 -1.70 7.53 5.99
CA TRP A 300 -0.88 6.59 5.23
C TRP A 300 -0.05 7.36 4.21
N TRP A 301 1.26 7.18 4.24
CA TRP A 301 2.21 7.72 3.27
C TRP A 301 3.00 6.57 2.67
N ALA A 302 2.99 6.46 1.36
CA ALA A 302 4.07 5.76 0.65
C ALA A 302 5.25 6.72 0.55
N ILE A 303 6.37 6.41 1.23
CA ILE A 303 7.46 7.35 1.41
C ILE A 303 8.57 7.07 0.39
N GLY A 304 8.71 8.00 -0.56
CA GLY A 304 9.73 7.95 -1.59
C GLY A 304 11.08 8.56 -1.21
N ALA A 305 11.11 9.32 -0.12
CA ALA A 305 12.26 10.10 0.33
C ALA A 305 12.78 9.54 1.65
N ALA A 306 14.10 9.49 1.82
CA ALA A 306 14.72 9.00 3.05
C ALA A 306 14.23 9.81 4.27
N LEU A 307 13.33 9.23 5.06
CA LEU A 307 13.17 9.62 6.45
C LEU A 307 14.53 9.39 7.10
N MET A 308 15.23 10.46 7.47
CA MET A 308 16.31 10.34 8.44
C MET A 308 15.67 9.91 9.75
N ALA A 309 15.63 8.60 9.96
CA ALA A 309 15.38 8.01 11.26
C ALA A 309 16.44 8.58 12.20
N VAL A 310 16.03 9.51 13.05
CA VAL A 310 16.85 10.01 14.16
C VAL A 310 16.93 8.87 15.17
N VAL A 311 17.76 7.87 14.86
CA VAL A 311 18.21 6.86 15.80
C VAL A 311 19.18 7.56 16.74
N LEU A 312 18.63 8.28 17.71
CA LEU A 312 19.40 8.69 18.87
C LEU A 312 19.80 7.44 19.63
N SER A 313 21.10 7.23 19.68
CA SER A 313 21.75 6.20 20.47
C SER A 313 21.37 6.28 21.94
N SER A 314 20.96 5.15 22.50
CA SER A 314 20.96 4.85 23.94
C SER A 314 21.31 3.38 24.14
#